data_AF-A0A3D9YYC6-F1
#
_entry.id   AF-A0A3D9YYC6-F1
#
_cell.length_a   1.000
_cell.length_b   1.000
_cell.length_c   1.000
_cell.angle_alpha   90.00
_cell.angle_beta   90.00
_cell.angle_gamma   90.00
#
_symmetry.space_group_name_H-M   'P 1'
#
loop_
_entity.id
_entity.type
_entity.pdbx_description
1 polymer ?
#
loop_
_entity_poly.entity_id
_entity_poly.type
_entity_poly.pdbx_seq_one_letter_code
_entity_poly.pdbx_strand_id
1 'polypeptide(L)'
;MAKAVKARKAVKARKTVKASKAVKTHKRGLDGRSEEHGGRISHKHGNTRVDTLRKTYGDHFAAGRRGDMHLATLLKETGSASLHEYLRHHHKR
;
A
#
# COMPACT_ATOMS: atom_id res chain seq x y z
N MET A 1 -76.00 -30.57 -14.46
CA MET A 1 -74.77 -31.20 -13.92
C MET A 1 -73.58 -30.58 -14.67
N ALA A 2 -72.65 -29.97 -13.93
CA ALA A 2 -71.77 -28.88 -14.39
C ALA A 2 -70.59 -29.30 -15.30
N LYS A 3 -70.20 -28.38 -16.20
CA LYS A 3 -69.04 -28.47 -17.11
C LYS A 3 -67.74 -28.36 -16.32
N ALA A 4 -66.81 -29.31 -16.50
CA ALA A 4 -65.47 -29.25 -15.93
C ALA A 4 -64.56 -28.33 -16.76
N VAL A 5 -64.02 -27.30 -16.10
CA VAL A 5 -63.14 -26.28 -16.69
C VAL A 5 -61.69 -26.77 -16.69
N LYS A 6 -61.07 -26.61 -17.85
CA LYS A 6 -59.67 -26.86 -18.21
C LYS A 6 -58.72 -26.01 -17.35
N ALA A 7 -57.81 -26.63 -16.64
CA ALA A 7 -56.65 -25.96 -16.04
C ALA A 7 -55.35 -26.54 -16.63
N ARG A 8 -54.72 -25.78 -17.54
CA ARG A 8 -53.37 -26.02 -18.05
C ARG A 8 -52.48 -24.88 -17.54
N LYS A 9 -51.54 -25.14 -16.63
CA LYS A 9 -50.22 -24.46 -16.56
C LYS A 9 -49.39 -24.95 -15.39
N ALA A 10 -48.26 -25.60 -15.69
CA ALA A 10 -47.03 -25.47 -14.93
C ALA A 10 -45.87 -25.97 -15.80
N VAL A 11 -45.31 -25.05 -16.60
CA VAL A 11 -44.03 -25.25 -17.28
C VAL A 11 -42.95 -25.18 -16.20
N LYS A 12 -42.40 -26.33 -15.80
CA LYS A 12 -41.26 -26.38 -14.88
C LYS A 12 -40.01 -25.88 -15.62
N ALA A 13 -39.32 -24.97 -14.95
CA ALA A 13 -38.31 -24.08 -15.46
C ALA A 13 -37.14 -24.75 -16.18
N ARG A 14 -36.60 -24.01 -17.14
CA ARG A 14 -35.53 -24.37 -18.05
C ARG A 14 -34.17 -24.40 -17.34
N LYS A 15 -33.45 -25.50 -17.55
CA LYS A 15 -32.01 -25.61 -17.89
C LYS A 15 -31.13 -24.41 -17.50
N THR A 16 -30.37 -24.54 -16.42
CA THR A 16 -29.17 -23.73 -16.18
C THR A 16 -27.95 -24.48 -16.72
N VAL A 17 -27.53 -24.11 -17.93
CA VAL A 17 -26.21 -24.47 -18.46
C VAL A 17 -25.32 -23.23 -18.50
N LYS A 18 -24.16 -23.37 -17.84
CA LYS A 18 -22.82 -22.97 -18.31
C LYS A 18 -22.55 -21.48 -18.63
N ALA A 19 -21.76 -20.85 -17.77
CA ALA A 19 -20.73 -19.85 -18.08
C ALA A 19 -20.06 -19.45 -16.74
N SER A 20 -18.78 -19.15 -16.61
CA SER A 20 -17.69 -19.02 -17.57
C SER A 20 -16.40 -18.97 -16.75
N LYS A 21 -15.37 -19.65 -17.27
CA LYS A 21 -13.99 -19.67 -16.77
C LYS A 21 -13.44 -18.24 -16.74
N ALA A 22 -13.27 -17.66 -15.54
CA ALA A 22 -12.57 -16.40 -15.38
C ALA A 22 -11.06 -16.67 -15.49
N VAL A 23 -10.53 -16.59 -16.72
CA VAL A 23 -9.10 -16.39 -16.96
C VAL A 23 -8.75 -15.00 -16.43
N LYS A 24 -8.13 -14.93 -15.25
CA LYS A 24 -7.44 -13.72 -14.80
C LYS A 24 -6.06 -13.68 -15.44
N THR A 25 -6.00 -13.17 -16.66
CA THR A 25 -4.77 -12.63 -17.24
C THR A 25 -4.43 -11.33 -16.52
N HIS A 26 -3.67 -11.40 -15.43
CA HIS A 26 -2.95 -10.24 -14.91
C HIS A 26 -1.49 -10.35 -15.36
N LYS A 27 -1.25 -10.11 -16.64
CA LYS A 27 0.06 -9.61 -17.10
C LYS A 27 0.03 -8.09 -16.95
N ARG A 28 0.53 -7.60 -15.82
CA ARG A 28 1.14 -6.27 -15.73
C ARG A 28 2.07 -6.28 -14.53
N GLY A 29 3.35 -6.01 -14.78
CA GLY A 29 4.39 -5.99 -13.76
C GLY A 29 3.96 -5.10 -12.62
N LEU A 30 3.83 -5.70 -11.45
CA LEU A 30 3.81 -5.00 -10.19
C LEU A 30 4.99 -5.63 -9.47
N ASP A 31 6.17 -5.04 -9.67
CA ASP A 31 7.24 -5.17 -8.69
C ASP A 31 6.59 -4.92 -7.33
N GLY A 32 6.35 -5.99 -6.60
CA GLY A 32 5.78 -6.00 -5.26
C GLY A 32 6.79 -5.43 -4.27
N ARG A 33 7.35 -4.26 -4.58
CA ARG A 33 7.95 -3.37 -3.62
C ARG A 33 6.79 -2.78 -2.84
N SER A 34 6.26 -3.60 -1.94
CA SER A 34 5.41 -3.15 -0.85
C SER A 34 6.19 -2.05 -0.13
N GLU A 35 5.96 -0.80 -0.51
CA GLU A 35 6.27 0.32 0.35
C GLU A 35 5.35 0.15 1.55
N GLU A 36 5.93 -0.41 2.62
CA GLU A 36 5.33 -0.53 3.93
C GLU A 36 4.85 0.85 4.37
N HIS A 37 3.59 1.16 4.08
CA HIS A 37 2.86 2.28 4.65
C HIS A 37 2.51 1.89 6.08
N GLY A 38 3.50 1.89 6.97
CA GLY A 38 3.40 1.19 8.26
C GLY A 38 4.12 1.83 9.43
N GLY A 39 4.19 3.16 9.48
CA GLY A 39 4.11 3.93 10.74
C GLY A 39 5.16 3.76 11.84
N ARG A 40 6.16 2.88 11.72
CA ARG A 40 7.26 2.77 12.69
C ARG A 40 8.60 2.69 11.98
N ILE A 41 9.14 3.88 11.65
CA ILE A 41 10.57 4.03 11.37
C ILE A 41 11.31 3.58 12.63
N SER A 42 11.73 2.32 12.67
CA SER A 42 12.50 1.79 13.79
C SER A 42 13.82 2.54 13.87
N HIS A 43 14.22 2.93 15.09
CA HIS A 43 15.40 3.76 15.41
C HIS A 43 16.73 3.26 14.80
N LYS A 44 16.79 2.01 14.32
CA LYS A 44 17.98 1.36 13.76
C LYS A 44 17.96 1.18 12.24
N HIS A 45 16.88 1.53 11.54
CA HIS A 45 16.79 1.24 10.11
C HIS A 45 17.50 2.31 9.28
N GLY A 46 18.83 2.28 9.28
CA GLY A 46 19.69 3.16 8.49
C GLY A 46 19.37 3.16 6.99
N ASN A 47 18.71 2.10 6.49
CA ASN A 47 18.21 1.99 5.12
C ASN A 47 16.91 2.78 4.83
N THR A 48 16.34 3.47 5.81
CA THR A 48 15.16 4.32 5.56
C THR A 48 15.54 5.49 4.65
N ARG A 49 14.74 5.79 3.64
CA ARG A 49 14.97 6.95 2.76
C ARG A 49 14.59 8.25 3.46
N VAL A 50 15.34 9.31 3.18
CA VAL A 50 15.05 10.67 3.68
C VAL A 50 13.66 11.14 3.24
N ASP A 51 13.22 10.81 2.03
CA ASP A 51 11.86 11.09 1.54
C ASP A 51 10.78 10.50 2.45
N THR A 52 10.96 9.23 2.85
CA THR A 52 10.06 8.57 3.81
C THR A 52 10.07 9.27 5.16
N LEU A 53 11.24 9.70 5.64
CA LEU A 53 11.36 10.44 6.90
C LEU A 53 10.66 11.81 6.82
N ARG A 54 10.73 12.50 5.68
CA ARG A 54 10.03 13.78 5.48
C ARG A 54 8.51 13.64 5.55
N LYS A 55 7.95 12.51 5.12
CA LYS A 55 6.52 12.22 5.30
C LYS A 55 6.10 12.17 6.78
N THR A 56 7.01 11.78 7.67
CA THR A 56 6.74 11.66 9.12
C THR A 56 7.14 12.91 9.90
N TYR A 57 8.30 13.51 9.60
CA TYR A 57 8.87 14.62 10.36
C TYR A 57 8.69 16.00 9.68
N GLY A 58 8.14 16.04 8.46
CA GLY A 58 7.93 17.25 7.67
C GLY A 58 8.99 17.47 6.60
N ASP A 59 8.66 18.30 5.61
CA ASP A 59 9.53 18.57 4.45
C ASP A 59 10.86 19.24 4.84
N HIS A 60 10.85 19.97 5.95
CA HIS A 60 12.04 20.58 6.55
C HIS A 60 13.09 19.56 7.03
N PHE A 61 12.70 18.29 7.20
CA PHE A 61 13.63 17.24 7.61
C PHE A 61 14.73 17.05 6.55
N ALA A 62 15.98 17.27 6.95
CA ALA A 62 17.14 17.26 6.05
C ALA A 62 16.93 18.14 4.80
N ALA A 63 16.40 19.35 4.98
CA ALA A 63 16.24 20.32 3.90
C ALA A 63 17.58 20.53 3.16
N GLY A 64 17.54 20.56 1.83
CA GLY A 64 18.73 20.67 0.98
C GLY A 64 19.45 19.34 0.70
N ARG A 65 19.02 18.22 1.27
CA ARG A 65 19.53 16.88 0.93
C ARG A 65 18.60 16.16 -0.05
N ARG A 66 19.15 15.19 -0.77
CA ARG A 66 18.41 14.31 -1.68
C ARG A 66 17.46 13.40 -0.91
N GLY A 67 16.19 13.32 -1.30
CA GLY A 67 15.20 12.46 -0.64
C GLY A 67 15.45 10.96 -0.84
N ASP A 68 16.11 10.55 -1.92
CA ASP A 68 16.41 9.16 -2.23
C ASP A 68 17.58 8.57 -1.42
N MET A 69 18.33 9.41 -0.69
CA MET A 69 19.43 8.93 0.16
C MET A 69 18.92 8.20 1.40
N HIS A 70 19.76 7.33 1.95
CA HIS A 70 19.49 6.60 3.17
C HIS A 70 19.82 7.44 4.43
N LEU A 71 19.07 7.19 5.49
CA LEU A 71 19.30 7.78 6.82
C LEU A 71 20.72 7.53 7.31
N ALA A 72 21.29 6.34 7.07
CA ALA A 72 22.68 6.05 7.44
C ALA A 72 23.68 7.00 6.77
N THR A 73 23.47 7.34 5.49
CA THR A 73 24.32 8.30 4.78
C THR A 73 24.14 9.69 5.36
N LEU A 74 22.90 10.12 5.60
CA LEU A 74 22.61 11.41 6.22
C LEU A 74 23.32 11.53 7.58
N LEU A 75 23.16 10.54 8.45
CA LEU A 75 23.77 10.51 9.79
C LEU A 75 25.31 10.57 9.72
N LYS A 76 25.93 9.88 8.77
CA LYS A 76 27.38 9.94 8.53
C LYS A 76 27.83 11.33 8.06
N GLU A 77 27.08 11.95 7.16
CA GLU A 77 27.41 13.29 6.64
C GLU A 77 27.21 14.39 7.69
N THR A 78 26.20 14.26 8.55
CA THR A 78 25.92 15.23 9.61
C THR A 78 26.64 14.93 10.93
N GLY A 79 27.38 13.83 11.00
CA GLY A 79 28.09 13.40 12.20
C GLY A 79 27.18 13.00 13.36
N SER A 80 25.94 12.58 13.08
CA SER A 80 24.96 12.21 14.10
C SER A 80 24.96 10.69 14.33
N ALA A 81 24.93 10.24 15.58
CA ALA A 81 24.97 8.81 15.89
C ALA A 81 23.64 8.08 15.66
N SER A 82 22.51 8.80 15.64
CA SER A 82 21.16 8.22 15.56
C SER A 82 20.13 9.24 15.07
N LEU A 83 18.97 8.75 14.60
CA LEU A 83 17.85 9.61 14.19
C LEU A 83 17.43 10.58 15.29
N HIS A 84 17.33 10.10 16.54
CA HIS A 84 16.93 10.94 17.65
C HIS A 84 17.95 12.05 17.93
N GLU A 85 19.24 11.75 17.83
CA GLU A 85 20.30 12.76 17.98
C GLU A 85 20.21 13.83 16.90
N TYR A 86 20.05 13.41 15.65
CA TYR A 86 19.82 14.32 14.53
C TYR A 86 18.63 15.24 14.79
N LEU A 87 17.50 14.70 15.27
CA LEU A 87 16.31 15.51 15.59
C LEU A 87 16.57 16.52 16.71
N ARG A 88 17.34 16.18 17.75
CA ARG A 88 17.66 17.17 18.82
C ARG A 88 18.46 18.37 18.30
N HIS A 89 19.35 18.15 17.33
CA HIS A 89 20.21 19.20 16.78
C HIS A 89 19.55 19.99 15.64
N HIS A 90 18.77 19.33 14.79
CA HIS A 90 18.24 19.89 13.55
C HIS A 90 16.72 20.10 13.56
N HIS A 91 16.00 19.47 14.47
CA HIS A 91 14.54 19.54 14.60
C HIS A 91 14.17 20.23 15.91
N LYS A 92 14.69 21.45 16.09
CA LYS A 92 14.16 22.41 17.06
C LYS A 92 12.95 23.10 16.43
N ARG A 93 11.83 23.07 17.16
CA ARG A 93 10.64 23.86 16.86
C ARG A 93 10.94 25.34 16.90
#